data_AF-A0A8W8JBU4-F1
#
_entry.id   AF-A0A8W8JBU4-F1
#
_cell.length_a   1.000
_cell.length_b   1.000
_cell.length_c   1.000
_cell.angle_alpha   90.00
_cell.angle_beta   90.00
_cell.angle_gamma   90.00
#
_symmetry.space_group_name_H-M   'P 1'
#
loop_
_entity.id
_entity.type
_entity.pdbx_description
1 polymer ?
#
loop_
_entity_poly.entity_id
_entity_poly.type
_entity_poly.pdbx_seq_one_letter_code
_entity_poly.pdbx_strand_id
1 'polypeptide(L)'
;MGGSKDCLQYLILMLDTRIVNSGGHGVAIFKACKALGIQYITKEQPVPFSITWNRQVTSINVSRENQVETVKSEQTEEDVLVLLPVADFVNFVQNHKKCGSELGGGPTLINYVQTVKQHLPNSIFSFVVIGMEKYFRDQKTKLQRKHRAAVLSSERVTPCLDSDQGSVHRLDVEEAITDNQLQTDVMVYLLETSDELAEFVRTFSKAVAEKPAKKDRLQTAFFDDGVSTVKVDKNGQGLLKVWKQQLLQFKNISPDIADAIVQAYPSPHLLMEAHIAAYRKCNDSNEQEKLLENIVVRRGAGVLETSRRVGKEMSRRICTFVTSSNANEVIK
;
A
#
# COMPACT_ATOMS: atom_id res chain seq x y z
N MET A 1 13.66 3.13 18.15
CA MET A 1 12.93 2.66 16.95
C MET A 1 13.89 2.70 15.78
N GLY A 2 14.40 1.53 15.36
CA GLY A 2 15.26 1.43 14.19
C GLY A 2 14.49 1.86 12.95
N GLY A 3 15.13 2.62 12.07
CA GLY A 3 14.49 3.09 10.85
C GLY A 3 14.20 1.92 9.90
N SER A 4 13.35 2.15 8.90
CA SER A 4 13.06 1.22 7.78
C SER A 4 14.30 0.56 7.15
N LYS A 5 15.48 1.18 7.23
CA LYS A 5 16.75 0.58 6.76
C LYS A 5 17.30 -0.52 7.66
N ASP A 6 17.02 -0.46 8.97
CA ASP A 6 17.56 -1.40 9.95
C ASP A 6 16.78 -2.72 9.98
N CYS A 7 15.55 -2.78 9.48
CA CYS A 7 14.77 -4.02 9.46
C CYS A 7 15.11 -4.94 8.27
N LEU A 8 15.56 -4.37 7.15
CA LEU A 8 15.91 -5.12 5.94
C LEU A 8 17.13 -6.02 6.12
N GLN A 9 18.08 -5.64 6.98
CA GLN A 9 19.30 -6.42 7.23
C GLN A 9 19.04 -7.79 7.88
N TYR A 10 17.89 -7.95 8.54
CA TYR A 10 17.47 -9.19 9.18
C TYR A 10 16.65 -10.09 8.24
N LEU A 11 16.35 -9.62 7.03
CA LEU A 11 15.55 -10.34 6.06
C LEU A 11 16.46 -11.13 5.11
N ILE A 12 16.10 -12.38 4.88
CA ILE A 12 16.74 -13.28 3.92
C ILE A 12 15.67 -13.64 2.88
N LEU A 13 15.93 -13.27 1.62
CA LEU A 13 15.05 -13.59 0.50
C LEU A 13 15.35 -15.00 -0.01
N MET A 14 14.36 -15.88 0.04
CA MET A 14 14.46 -17.25 -0.41
C MET A 14 13.88 -17.35 -1.83
N LEU A 15 14.74 -17.63 -2.81
CA LEU A 15 14.37 -17.65 -4.22
C LEU A 15 14.34 -19.08 -4.77
N ASP A 16 13.23 -19.47 -5.41
CA ASP A 16 13.15 -20.76 -6.07
C ASP A 16 14.13 -20.88 -7.24
N THR A 17 14.81 -22.02 -7.37
CA THR A 17 15.81 -22.29 -8.42
C THR A 17 15.24 -22.11 -9.84
N ARG A 18 13.95 -22.39 -10.05
CA ARG A 18 13.30 -22.26 -11.36
C ARG A 18 13.17 -20.80 -11.81
N ILE A 19 13.07 -19.85 -10.88
CA ILE A 19 13.07 -18.41 -11.20
C ILE A 19 14.46 -17.96 -11.65
N VAL A 20 15.51 -18.49 -11.02
CA VAL A 20 16.89 -18.15 -11.37
C VAL A 20 17.24 -18.65 -12.78
N ASN A 21 16.75 -19.85 -13.11
CA ASN A 21 17.03 -20.50 -14.38
C ASN A 21 16.11 -20.06 -15.53
N SER A 22 15.13 -19.20 -15.29
CA SER A 22 14.15 -18.76 -16.30
C SER A 22 14.27 -17.27 -16.62
N GLY A 23 14.21 -16.93 -17.91
CA GLY A 23 13.89 -15.59 -18.42
C GLY A 23 14.81 -14.43 -17.98
N GLY A 24 15.98 -14.72 -17.40
CA GLY A 24 16.86 -13.71 -16.82
C GLY A 24 16.30 -13.01 -15.57
N HIS A 25 15.19 -13.51 -15.00
CA HIS A 25 14.51 -12.92 -13.85
C HIS A 25 15.41 -12.91 -12.61
N GLY A 26 16.12 -14.01 -12.34
CA GLY A 26 17.05 -14.10 -11.22
C GLY A 26 18.13 -13.01 -11.23
N VAL A 27 18.72 -12.73 -12.39
CA VAL A 27 19.78 -11.70 -12.53
C VAL A 27 19.27 -10.32 -12.14
N ALA A 28 18.06 -9.94 -12.60
CA ALA A 28 17.44 -8.67 -12.25
C ALA A 28 17.14 -8.58 -10.75
N ILE A 29 16.58 -9.64 -10.16
CA ILE A 29 16.29 -9.73 -8.72
C ILE A 29 17.59 -9.62 -7.91
N PHE A 30 18.66 -10.34 -8.25
CA PHE A 30 19.93 -10.29 -7.53
C PHE A 30 20.54 -8.89 -7.52
N LYS A 31 20.45 -8.18 -8.65
CA LYS A 31 20.89 -6.78 -8.76
C LYS A 31 20.09 -5.88 -7.80
N ALA A 32 18.77 -6.05 -7.72
CA ALA A 32 17.91 -5.30 -6.81
C ALA A 32 18.18 -5.63 -5.33
N CYS A 33 18.33 -6.91 -4.98
CA CYS A 33 18.68 -7.35 -3.61
C CYS A 33 20.02 -6.76 -3.16
N LYS A 34 21.04 -6.78 -4.04
CA LYS A 34 22.35 -6.18 -3.76
C LYS A 34 22.27 -4.68 -3.50
N ALA A 35 21.45 -3.95 -4.26
CA ALA A 35 21.23 -2.52 -4.06
C ALA A 35 20.54 -2.19 -2.72
N LEU A 36 19.74 -3.11 -2.18
CA LEU A 36 19.06 -2.97 -0.90
C LEU A 36 19.86 -3.46 0.31
N GLY A 37 20.93 -4.23 0.08
CA GLY A 37 21.66 -4.91 1.15
C GLY A 37 20.90 -6.09 1.76
N ILE A 38 19.94 -6.68 1.03
CA ILE A 38 19.18 -7.85 1.48
C ILE A 38 19.95 -9.12 1.13
N GLN A 39 20.06 -10.04 2.09
CA GLN A 39 20.65 -11.37 1.85
C GLN A 39 19.68 -12.23 1.04
N TYR A 40 20.18 -13.10 0.18
CA TYR A 40 19.34 -14.01 -0.59
C TYR A 40 19.94 -15.42 -0.66
N ILE A 41 19.07 -16.42 -0.69
CA ILE A 41 19.42 -17.84 -0.82
C ILE A 41 18.58 -18.43 -1.95
N THR A 42 19.23 -19.16 -2.85
CA THR A 42 18.54 -19.90 -3.90
C THR A 42 18.41 -21.37 -3.50
N LYS A 43 17.19 -21.90 -3.48
CA LYS A 43 16.90 -23.32 -3.17
C LYS A 43 15.59 -23.75 -3.82
N GLU A 44 15.36 -25.05 -3.92
CA GLU A 44 14.03 -25.55 -4.33
C GLU A 44 13.01 -25.27 -3.22
N GLN A 45 11.85 -24.73 -3.63
CA GLN A 45 10.75 -24.41 -2.73
C GLN A 45 9.58 -25.39 -2.92
N PRO A 46 8.74 -25.60 -1.87
CA PRO A 46 7.54 -26.45 -1.95
C PRO A 46 6.59 -26.03 -3.07
N VAL A 47 6.45 -24.73 -3.29
CA VAL A 47 5.68 -24.15 -4.39
C VAL A 47 6.65 -23.73 -5.50
N PRO A 48 6.49 -24.24 -6.73
CA PRO A 48 7.29 -23.82 -7.87
C PRO A 48 7.24 -22.33 -8.14
N PHE A 49 8.37 -21.77 -8.58
CA PHE A 49 8.47 -20.35 -8.92
C PHE A 49 8.06 -19.41 -7.78
N SER A 50 8.26 -19.81 -6.53
CA SER A 50 7.96 -18.99 -5.36
C SER A 50 9.16 -18.21 -4.81
N ILE A 51 8.86 -17.08 -4.18
CA ILE A 51 9.75 -16.23 -3.42
C ILE A 51 9.15 -16.14 -2.02
N THR A 52 9.95 -16.47 -1.02
CA THR A 52 9.57 -16.39 0.40
C THR A 52 10.62 -15.61 1.17
N TRP A 53 10.32 -15.22 2.40
CA TRP A 53 11.22 -14.46 3.23
C TRP A 53 11.42 -15.16 4.58
N ASN A 54 12.67 -15.26 5.01
CA ASN A 54 13.03 -15.63 6.36
C ASN A 54 13.50 -14.38 7.10
N ARG A 55 13.15 -14.25 8.37
CA ARG A 55 13.66 -13.21 9.26
C ARG A 55 14.55 -13.82 10.32
N GLN A 56 15.73 -13.24 10.50
CA GLN A 56 16.58 -13.52 11.64
C GLN A 56 15.98 -12.85 12.88
N VAL A 57 15.61 -13.66 13.87
CA VAL A 57 15.07 -13.21 15.14
C VAL A 57 16.09 -13.52 16.23
N THR A 58 16.32 -12.55 17.11
CA THR A 58 17.18 -12.73 18.28
C THR A 58 16.30 -12.79 19.51
N SER A 59 16.25 -13.94 20.18
CA SER A 59 15.59 -14.10 21.46
C SER A 59 16.59 -14.07 22.60
N ILE A 60 16.16 -13.52 23.74
CA ILE A 60 16.96 -13.44 24.96
C ILE A 60 16.33 -14.40 25.96
N ASN A 61 17.07 -15.45 26.30
CA ASN A 61 16.69 -16.39 27.34
C ASN A 61 17.47 -16.04 28.61
N VAL A 62 16.77 -15.89 29.73
CA VAL A 62 17.40 -15.77 31.05
C VAL A 62 17.31 -17.12 31.73
N SER A 63 18.46 -17.75 31.96
CA SER A 63 18.51 -19.03 32.66
C SER A 63 18.11 -18.90 34.12
N ARG A 64 17.81 -20.02 34.78
CA ARG A 64 17.52 -20.03 36.24
C ARG A 64 18.70 -19.54 37.09
N GLU A 65 19.89 -19.48 36.51
CA GLU A 65 21.12 -18.97 37.13
C GLU A 65 21.37 -17.48 36.79
N ASN A 66 20.36 -16.76 36.29
CA ASN A 66 20.47 -15.35 35.90
C ASN A 66 21.50 -15.09 34.77
N GLN A 67 21.85 -16.11 33.98
CA GLN A 67 22.70 -15.96 32.81
C GLN A 67 21.84 -15.59 31.60
N VAL A 68 22.29 -14.58 30.85
CA VAL A 68 21.60 -14.09 29.66
C VAL A 68 22.19 -14.80 28.44
N GLU A 69 21.41 -15.71 27.85
CA GLU A 69 21.76 -16.38 26.60
C GLU A 69 21.01 -15.74 25.44
N THR A 70 21.74 -15.36 24.39
CA THR A 70 21.17 -14.78 23.18
C THR A 70 21.09 -15.86 22.11
N VAL A 71 19.88 -16.26 21.74
CA VAL A 71 19.65 -17.29 20.72
C VAL A 71 19.19 -16.61 19.43
N LYS A 72 19.89 -16.88 18.32
CA LYS A 72 19.46 -16.47 16.99
C LYS A 72 18.67 -17.61 16.35
N SER A 73 17.47 -17.33 15.89
CA SER A 73 16.64 -18.25 15.12
C SER A 73 16.20 -17.61 13.81
N GLU A 74 15.81 -18.43 12.85
CA GLU A 74 15.15 -17.98 11.63
C GLU A 74 13.66 -18.29 11.70
N GLN A 75 12.85 -17.30 11.39
CA GLN A 75 11.40 -17.43 11.30
C GLN A 75 10.97 -17.16 9.86
N THR A 76 10.19 -18.06 9.28
CA THR A 76 9.59 -17.85 7.95
C THR A 76 8.44 -16.83 8.06
N GLU A 77 8.44 -15.85 7.18
CA GLU A 77 7.34 -14.89 7.03
C GLU A 77 6.15 -15.56 6.35
N GLU A 78 4.95 -15.05 6.63
CA GLU A 78 3.70 -15.58 6.07
C GLU A 78 3.56 -15.25 4.58
N ASP A 79 4.18 -14.16 4.12
CA ASP A 79 4.01 -13.64 2.76
C ASP A 79 4.78 -14.49 1.73
N VAL A 80 4.10 -14.90 0.66
CA VAL A 80 4.63 -15.73 -0.42
C VAL A 80 4.27 -15.10 -1.76
N LEU A 81 5.29 -14.87 -2.60
CA LEU A 81 5.12 -14.34 -3.94
C LEU A 81 5.37 -15.46 -4.95
N VAL A 82 4.39 -15.75 -5.81
CA VAL A 82 4.47 -16.82 -6.81
C VAL A 82 4.50 -16.22 -8.20
N LEU A 83 5.56 -16.51 -8.95
CA LEU A 83 5.65 -16.16 -10.36
C LEU A 83 4.92 -17.21 -11.20
N LEU A 84 3.92 -16.77 -11.96
CA LEU A 84 3.13 -17.61 -12.83
C LEU A 84 3.57 -17.40 -14.29
N PRO A 85 4.07 -18.45 -14.99
CA PRO A 85 4.38 -18.34 -16.40
C PRO A 85 3.15 -17.93 -17.23
N VAL A 86 3.34 -16.99 -18.17
CA VAL A 86 2.25 -16.49 -19.03
C VAL A 86 1.55 -17.61 -19.79
N ALA A 87 2.28 -18.63 -20.23
CA ALA A 87 1.69 -19.76 -20.94
C ALA A 87 0.64 -20.49 -20.08
N ASP A 88 0.97 -20.76 -18.81
CA ASP A 88 0.07 -21.43 -17.87
C ASP A 88 -1.10 -20.52 -17.51
N PHE A 89 -0.83 -19.24 -17.26
CA PHE A 89 -1.87 -18.26 -16.97
C PHE A 89 -2.89 -18.12 -18.11
N VAL A 90 -2.43 -18.05 -19.36
CA VAL A 90 -3.30 -18.00 -20.54
C VAL A 90 -4.18 -19.25 -20.63
N ASN A 91 -3.63 -20.43 -20.34
CA ASN A 91 -4.41 -21.67 -20.30
C ASN A 91 -5.49 -21.63 -19.21
N PHE A 92 -5.17 -21.09 -18.03
CA PHE A 92 -6.15 -20.92 -16.95
C PHE A 92 -7.29 -19.97 -17.33
N VAL A 93 -6.99 -18.86 -18.01
CA VAL A 93 -8.00 -17.92 -18.50
C VAL A 93 -8.86 -18.57 -19.59
N GLN A 94 -8.26 -19.33 -20.52
CA GLN A 94 -9.01 -20.07 -21.52
C GLN A 94 -9.98 -21.10 -20.90
N ASN A 95 -9.55 -21.78 -19.84
CA ASN A 95 -10.40 -22.73 -19.13
C ASN A 95 -11.52 -22.03 -18.37
N HIS A 96 -11.24 -20.87 -17.76
CA HIS A 96 -12.24 -20.04 -17.09
C HIS A 96 -13.34 -19.60 -18.07
N LYS A 97 -12.98 -19.12 -19.27
CA LYS A 97 -13.94 -18.82 -20.35
C LYS A 97 -14.85 -20.01 -20.71
N LYS A 98 -14.29 -21.23 -20.67
CA LYS A 98 -15.00 -22.47 -21.04
C LYS A 98 -15.89 -23.03 -19.92
N CYS A 99 -15.68 -22.63 -18.65
CA CYS A 99 -16.46 -23.12 -17.51
C CYS A 99 -17.97 -22.78 -17.58
N GLY A 100 -18.40 -21.90 -18.50
CA GLY A 100 -19.81 -21.68 -18.83
C GLY A 100 -20.41 -22.66 -19.85
N SER A 101 -19.62 -23.60 -20.39
CA SER A 101 -20.05 -24.59 -21.41
C SER A 101 -19.95 -26.02 -20.89
N GLU A 102 -20.89 -26.89 -21.27
CA GLU A 102 -21.18 -28.21 -20.67
C GLU A 102 -20.07 -29.29 -20.78
N LEU A 103 -18.90 -28.96 -21.33
CA LEU A 103 -17.77 -29.88 -21.49
C LEU A 103 -16.63 -29.51 -20.54
N GLY A 104 -16.39 -30.37 -19.55
CA GLY A 104 -15.46 -30.19 -18.44
C GLY A 104 -14.15 -29.47 -18.81
N GLY A 105 -13.98 -28.27 -18.26
CA GLY A 105 -12.79 -27.44 -18.42
C GLY A 105 -11.60 -27.98 -17.65
N GLY A 106 -10.39 -27.73 -18.16
CA GLY A 106 -9.15 -27.96 -17.43
C GLY A 106 -9.02 -27.06 -16.19
N PRO A 107 -7.90 -27.13 -15.44
CA PRO A 107 -7.73 -26.33 -14.23
C PRO A 107 -7.83 -24.84 -14.55
N THR A 108 -8.58 -24.11 -13.73
CA THR A 108 -8.65 -22.64 -13.76
C THR A 108 -7.63 -22.04 -12.78
N LEU A 109 -7.50 -20.71 -12.79
CA LEU A 109 -6.64 -19.99 -11.87
C LEU A 109 -7.05 -20.25 -10.41
N ILE A 110 -8.35 -20.27 -10.14
CA ILE A 110 -8.91 -20.55 -8.81
C ILE A 110 -8.48 -21.93 -8.31
N ASN A 111 -8.57 -22.96 -9.16
CA ASN A 111 -8.14 -24.30 -8.79
C ASN A 111 -6.64 -24.34 -8.47
N TYR A 112 -5.82 -23.68 -9.28
CA TYR A 112 -4.39 -23.60 -9.05
C TYR A 112 -4.05 -22.89 -7.74
N VAL A 113 -4.69 -21.75 -7.45
CA VAL A 113 -4.51 -21.02 -6.19
C VAL A 113 -4.90 -21.89 -4.99
N GLN A 114 -6.02 -22.63 -5.08
CA GLN A 114 -6.44 -23.55 -4.03
C GLN A 114 -5.41 -24.67 -3.80
N THR A 115 -4.87 -25.27 -4.86
CA THR A 115 -3.81 -26.28 -4.76
C THR A 115 -2.56 -25.70 -4.10
N VAL A 116 -2.14 -24.49 -4.49
CA VAL A 116 -0.97 -23.83 -3.91
C VAL A 116 -1.18 -23.53 -2.42
N LYS A 117 -2.38 -23.06 -2.03
CA LYS A 117 -2.76 -22.84 -0.62
C LYS A 117 -2.71 -24.11 0.22
N GLN A 118 -3.00 -25.29 -0.35
CA GLN A 118 -2.88 -26.56 0.38
C GLN A 118 -1.42 -26.89 0.75
N HIS A 119 -0.44 -26.42 -0.02
CA HIS A 119 0.97 -26.65 0.27
C HIS A 119 1.50 -25.74 1.39
N LEU A 120 0.94 -24.53 1.54
CA LEU A 120 1.30 -23.58 2.61
C LEU A 120 0.02 -22.95 3.20
N PRO A 121 -0.66 -23.62 4.15
CA PRO A 121 -2.00 -23.22 4.59
C PRO A 121 -2.05 -21.91 5.39
N ASN A 122 -0.92 -21.50 6.00
CA ASN A 122 -0.83 -20.29 6.82
C ASN A 122 -0.19 -19.11 6.08
N SER A 123 0.02 -19.23 4.77
CA SER A 123 0.70 -18.23 3.96
C SER A 123 -0.25 -17.28 3.24
N ILE A 124 0.18 -16.03 3.11
CA ILE A 124 -0.50 -14.98 2.35
C ILE A 124 0.12 -14.96 0.96
N PHE A 125 -0.66 -15.34 -0.05
CA PHE A 125 -0.18 -15.46 -1.42
C PHE A 125 -0.42 -14.20 -2.24
N SER A 126 0.57 -13.85 -3.05
CA SER A 126 0.45 -12.90 -4.16
C SER A 126 1.01 -13.55 -5.41
N PHE A 127 0.33 -13.41 -6.54
CA PHE A 127 0.78 -13.96 -7.82
C PHE A 127 1.27 -12.85 -8.73
N VAL A 128 2.28 -13.14 -9.53
CA VAL A 128 2.81 -12.22 -10.55
C VAL A 128 2.81 -12.94 -11.88
N VAL A 129 2.31 -12.30 -12.92
CA VAL A 129 2.38 -12.77 -14.31
C VAL A 129 3.24 -11.80 -15.10
N ILE A 130 4.27 -12.28 -15.80
CA ILE A 130 5.22 -11.43 -16.55
C ILE A 130 5.05 -11.60 -18.06
N GLY A 131 4.67 -10.54 -18.77
CA GLY A 131 4.70 -10.49 -20.24
C GLY A 131 3.34 -10.61 -20.91
N MET A 132 2.25 -10.23 -20.23
CA MET A 132 0.91 -10.26 -20.82
C MET A 132 0.75 -9.29 -21.99
N GLU A 133 1.40 -8.12 -21.95
CA GLU A 133 1.34 -7.18 -23.08
C GLU A 133 2.12 -7.71 -24.28
N LYS A 134 3.27 -8.34 -24.04
CA LYS A 134 3.98 -9.09 -25.08
C LYS A 134 3.11 -10.19 -25.70
N TYR A 135 2.38 -10.95 -24.88
CA TYR A 135 1.45 -11.97 -25.37
C TYR A 135 0.39 -11.39 -26.32
N PHE A 136 -0.28 -10.30 -25.93
CA PHE A 136 -1.29 -9.65 -26.78
C PHE A 136 -0.70 -9.10 -28.08
N ARG A 137 0.52 -8.52 -28.03
CA ARG A 137 1.25 -8.08 -29.24
C ARG A 137 1.59 -9.24 -30.16
N ASP A 138 2.03 -10.38 -29.61
CA ASP A 138 2.37 -11.57 -30.38
C ASP A 138 1.12 -12.20 -31.01
N GLN A 139 -0.01 -12.24 -30.30
CA GLN A 139 -1.29 -12.69 -30.82
C GLN A 139 -1.76 -11.83 -32.00
N LYS A 140 -1.72 -10.50 -31.85
CA LYS A 140 -2.07 -9.56 -32.94
C LYS A 140 -1.16 -9.75 -34.15
N THR A 141 0.14 -9.92 -33.93
CA THR A 141 1.13 -10.16 -34.99
C THR A 141 0.86 -11.48 -35.72
N LYS A 142 0.53 -12.55 -34.98
CA LYS A 142 0.15 -13.85 -35.57
C LYS A 142 -1.10 -13.73 -36.44
N LEU A 143 -2.12 -13.01 -35.98
CA LEU A 143 -3.35 -12.80 -36.75
C LEU A 143 -3.09 -12.02 -38.04
N GLN A 144 -2.30 -10.94 -37.98
CA GLN A 144 -1.92 -10.16 -39.16
C GLN A 144 -1.12 -10.99 -40.18
N ARG A 145 -0.19 -11.85 -39.71
CA ARG A 145 0.57 -12.76 -40.58
C ARG A 145 -0.34 -13.76 -41.28
N LYS A 146 -1.31 -14.35 -40.56
CA LYS A 146 -2.31 -15.26 -41.15
C LYS A 146 -3.16 -14.56 -42.21
N HIS A 147 -3.65 -13.36 -41.91
CA HIS A 147 -4.43 -12.57 -42.87
C HIS A 147 -3.63 -12.22 -44.12
N ARG A 148 -2.36 -11.79 -43.97
CA ARG A 148 -1.48 -11.49 -45.09
C ARG A 148 -1.22 -12.74 -45.95
N ALA A 149 -1.00 -13.90 -45.34
CA ALA A 149 -0.83 -15.16 -46.05
C ALA A 149 -2.08 -15.54 -46.84
N ALA A 150 -3.26 -15.38 -46.25
CA ALA A 150 -4.55 -15.67 -46.89
C ALA A 150 -4.86 -14.74 -48.09
N VAL A 151 -4.45 -13.46 -48.03
CA VAL A 151 -4.62 -12.51 -49.14
C VAL A 151 -3.65 -12.81 -50.30
N LEU A 152 -2.47 -13.34 -50.00
CA LEU A 152 -1.47 -13.70 -51.02
C LEU A 152 -1.73 -15.08 -51.64
N SER A 153 -2.44 -15.97 -50.96
CA SER A 153 -2.93 -17.23 -51.53
C SER A 153 -4.13 -16.95 -52.43
N SER A 154 -4.06 -17.33 -53.70
CA SER A 154 -5.13 -17.12 -54.70
C SER A 154 -6.36 -18.03 -54.50
N GLU A 155 -6.48 -18.69 -53.34
CA GLU A 155 -7.60 -19.54 -52.96
C GLU A 155 -8.63 -18.75 -52.16
N ARG A 156 -9.92 -18.85 -52.53
CA ARG A 156 -11.02 -18.28 -51.75
C ARG A 156 -11.15 -19.04 -50.43
N VAL A 157 -10.42 -18.62 -49.41
CA VAL A 157 -10.57 -19.13 -48.05
C VAL A 157 -11.92 -18.65 -47.52
N THR A 158 -12.84 -19.58 -47.25
CA THR A 158 -14.07 -19.32 -46.50
C THR A 158 -13.71 -18.68 -45.16
N PRO A 159 -14.43 -17.64 -44.68
CA PRO A 159 -14.13 -17.02 -43.39
C PRO A 159 -14.32 -18.07 -42.30
N CYS A 160 -13.22 -18.64 -41.84
CA CYS A 160 -13.19 -19.66 -40.81
C CYS A 160 -13.57 -18.99 -39.48
N LEU A 161 -14.81 -19.21 -39.05
CA LEU A 161 -15.36 -18.77 -37.77
C LEU A 161 -14.64 -19.39 -36.55
N ASP A 162 -13.73 -20.34 -36.75
CA ASP A 162 -13.01 -21.06 -35.68
C ASP A 162 -11.76 -20.34 -35.13
N SER A 163 -11.39 -19.17 -35.65
CA SER A 163 -10.13 -18.52 -35.24
C SER A 163 -10.12 -17.95 -33.81
N ASP A 164 -11.27 -17.88 -33.14
CA ASP A 164 -11.44 -17.18 -31.86
C ASP A 164 -11.55 -18.10 -30.63
N GLN A 165 -11.74 -19.41 -30.80
CA GLN A 165 -11.98 -20.33 -29.67
C GLN A 165 -10.77 -20.54 -28.73
N GLY A 166 -9.57 -20.12 -29.14
CA GLY A 166 -8.34 -20.18 -28.32
C GLY A 166 -7.73 -18.80 -28.01
N SER A 167 -8.40 -17.73 -28.40
CA SER A 167 -7.93 -16.36 -28.30
C SER A 167 -8.30 -15.80 -26.91
N VAL A 168 -7.29 -15.31 -26.17
CA VAL A 168 -7.49 -14.62 -24.89
C VAL A 168 -7.41 -13.12 -25.14
N HIS A 169 -8.45 -12.40 -24.75
CA HIS A 169 -8.53 -10.95 -24.78
C HIS A 169 -8.31 -10.35 -23.40
N ARG A 170 -8.08 -9.04 -23.34
CA ARG A 170 -7.87 -8.31 -22.09
C ARG A 170 -9.06 -8.44 -21.13
N LEU A 171 -10.28 -8.37 -21.64
CA LEU A 171 -11.49 -8.53 -20.84
C LEU A 171 -11.54 -9.91 -20.16
N ASP A 172 -11.18 -10.97 -20.88
CA ASP A 172 -11.15 -12.33 -20.33
C ASP A 172 -10.15 -12.45 -19.17
N VAL A 173 -9.00 -11.76 -19.28
CA VAL A 173 -7.97 -11.72 -18.24
C VAL A 173 -8.47 -10.96 -17.01
N GLU A 174 -9.09 -9.79 -17.21
CA GLU A 174 -9.66 -8.99 -16.13
C GLU A 174 -10.77 -9.74 -15.40
N GLU A 175 -11.65 -10.43 -16.13
CA GLU A 175 -12.72 -11.25 -15.57
C GLU A 175 -12.18 -12.41 -14.75
N ALA A 176 -11.22 -13.17 -15.28
CA ALA A 176 -10.61 -14.30 -14.57
C ALA A 176 -9.84 -13.86 -13.32
N ILE A 177 -9.13 -12.72 -13.35
CA ILE A 177 -8.44 -12.17 -12.17
C ILE A 177 -9.46 -11.70 -11.13
N THR A 178 -10.52 -11.01 -11.57
CA THR A 178 -11.57 -10.49 -10.68
C THR A 178 -12.29 -11.63 -9.98
N ASP A 179 -12.72 -12.65 -10.72
CA ASP A 179 -13.38 -13.83 -10.16
C ASP A 179 -12.45 -14.58 -9.19
N ASN A 180 -11.17 -14.75 -9.54
CA ASN A 180 -10.18 -15.31 -8.63
C ASN A 180 -10.06 -14.50 -7.34
N GLN A 181 -10.01 -13.17 -7.42
CA GLN A 181 -9.88 -12.31 -6.25
C GLN A 181 -11.11 -12.43 -5.34
N LEU A 182 -12.33 -12.47 -5.90
CA LEU A 182 -13.57 -12.62 -5.13
C LEU A 182 -13.66 -13.99 -4.44
N GLN A 183 -13.20 -15.07 -5.08
CA GLN A 183 -13.31 -16.42 -4.55
C GLN A 183 -12.17 -16.83 -3.62
N THR A 184 -10.96 -16.30 -3.84
CA THR A 184 -9.75 -16.78 -3.16
C THR A 184 -9.06 -15.73 -2.31
N ASP A 185 -9.43 -14.45 -2.39
CA ASP A 185 -8.76 -13.32 -1.73
C ASP A 185 -7.25 -13.24 -2.06
N VAL A 186 -6.89 -13.60 -3.29
CA VAL A 186 -5.51 -13.58 -3.77
C VAL A 186 -5.35 -12.57 -4.89
N MET A 187 -4.33 -11.71 -4.75
CA MET A 187 -3.99 -10.69 -5.72
C MET A 187 -3.12 -11.26 -6.84
N VAL A 188 -3.38 -10.82 -8.06
CA VAL A 188 -2.57 -11.14 -9.25
C VAL A 188 -2.06 -9.84 -9.87
N TYR A 189 -0.74 -9.70 -9.92
CA TYR A 189 -0.07 -8.54 -10.48
C TYR A 189 0.43 -8.85 -11.89
N LEU A 190 0.06 -8.01 -12.85
CA LEU A 190 0.56 -8.11 -14.22
C LEU A 190 1.77 -7.19 -14.38
N LEU A 191 2.93 -7.77 -14.64
CA LEU A 191 4.17 -7.07 -14.96
C LEU A 191 4.57 -7.41 -16.40
N GLU A 192 5.46 -6.62 -16.99
CA GLU A 192 5.90 -6.83 -18.37
C GLU A 192 7.37 -7.23 -18.46
N THR A 193 8.22 -6.72 -17.56
CA THR A 193 9.68 -6.89 -17.67
C THR A 193 10.31 -7.50 -16.42
N SER A 194 11.49 -8.10 -16.58
CA SER A 194 12.30 -8.59 -15.45
C SER A 194 12.75 -7.46 -14.50
N ASP A 195 12.91 -6.24 -15.01
CA ASP A 195 13.27 -5.08 -14.20
C ASP A 195 12.08 -4.62 -13.34
N GLU A 196 10.86 -4.61 -13.89
CA GLU A 196 9.63 -4.37 -13.12
C GLU A 196 9.43 -5.43 -12.04
N LEU A 197 9.68 -6.71 -12.34
CA LEU A 197 9.66 -7.78 -11.34
C LEU A 197 10.68 -7.51 -10.22
N ALA A 198 11.91 -7.12 -10.57
CA ALA A 198 12.95 -6.84 -9.57
C ALA A 198 12.58 -5.65 -8.67
N GLU A 199 12.00 -4.60 -9.25
CA GLU A 199 11.47 -3.44 -8.52
C GLU A 199 10.27 -3.81 -7.63
N PHE A 200 9.39 -4.68 -8.12
CA PHE A 200 8.27 -5.21 -7.34
C PHE A 200 8.77 -6.04 -6.16
N VAL A 201 9.68 -7.00 -6.38
CA VAL A 201 10.29 -7.80 -5.31
C VAL A 201 11.00 -6.91 -4.28
N ARG A 202 11.65 -5.83 -4.72
CA ARG A 202 12.26 -4.83 -3.84
C ARG A 202 11.24 -4.15 -2.94
N THR A 203 10.18 -3.60 -3.52
CA THR A 203 9.13 -2.89 -2.76
C THR A 203 8.35 -3.85 -1.86
N PHE A 204 8.08 -5.06 -2.33
CA PHE A 204 7.46 -6.14 -1.56
C PHE A 204 8.33 -6.55 -0.37
N SER A 205 9.63 -6.79 -0.56
CA SER A 205 10.56 -7.14 0.53
C SER A 205 10.62 -6.05 1.61
N LYS A 206 10.55 -4.78 1.21
CA LYS A 206 10.46 -3.65 2.16
C LYS A 206 9.14 -3.67 2.93
N ALA A 207 8.02 -3.97 2.27
CA ALA A 207 6.72 -4.10 2.92
C ALA A 207 6.73 -5.25 3.94
N VAL A 208 7.27 -6.42 3.60
CA VAL A 208 7.43 -7.57 4.50
C VAL A 208 8.31 -7.19 5.70
N ALA A 209 9.45 -6.53 5.45
CA ALA A 209 10.36 -6.11 6.53
C ALA A 209 9.71 -5.15 7.54
N GLU A 210 8.85 -4.24 7.08
CA GLU A 210 8.17 -3.22 7.89
C GLU A 210 6.83 -3.70 8.50
N LYS A 211 6.25 -4.80 8.01
CA LYS A 211 4.93 -5.30 8.42
C LYS A 211 4.77 -5.45 9.94
N PRO A 212 5.72 -6.04 10.70
CA PRO A 212 5.58 -6.16 12.16
C PRO A 212 5.52 -4.80 12.86
N ALA A 213 6.47 -3.91 12.54
CA ALA A 213 6.52 -2.57 13.13
C ALA A 213 5.27 -1.73 12.81
N LYS A 214 4.72 -1.88 11.59
CA LYS A 214 3.46 -1.22 11.22
C LYS A 214 2.27 -1.78 11.97
N LYS A 215 2.21 -3.10 12.21
CA LYS A 215 1.13 -3.75 12.98
C LYS A 215 1.12 -3.27 14.42
N ASP A 216 2.26 -3.25 15.09
CA ASP A 216 2.40 -2.76 16.47
C ASP A 216 2.02 -1.28 16.57
N ARG A 217 2.43 -0.47 15.57
CA ARG A 217 2.07 0.94 15.49
C ARG A 217 0.57 1.14 15.34
N LEU A 218 -0.11 0.37 14.49
CA LEU A 218 -1.56 0.50 14.31
C LEU A 218 -2.35 0.12 15.57
N GLN A 219 -1.82 -0.76 16.40
CA GLN A 219 -2.42 -1.11 17.69
C GLN A 219 -2.21 -0.02 18.76
N THR A 220 -1.21 0.85 18.60
CA THR A 220 -0.80 1.83 19.61
C THR A 220 -1.03 3.29 19.22
N ALA A 221 -1.29 3.61 17.95
CA ALA A 221 -1.25 4.99 17.46
C ALA A 221 -2.64 5.67 17.39
N PHE A 222 -2.76 6.73 18.19
CA PHE A 222 -3.47 7.96 17.83
C PHE A 222 -2.62 8.75 16.81
N PHE A 223 -3.25 9.22 15.72
CA PHE A 223 -2.83 10.30 14.81
C PHE A 223 -1.31 10.49 14.55
N ASP A 224 -0.67 9.56 13.84
CA ASP A 224 0.60 9.83 13.15
C ASP A 224 0.36 9.87 11.64
N ASP A 225 -0.40 10.86 11.19
CA ASP A 225 -0.73 11.06 9.77
C ASP A 225 0.42 11.75 9.03
N GLY A 226 1.66 11.33 9.31
CA GLY A 226 2.87 11.76 8.62
C GLY A 226 3.15 13.27 8.66
N VAL A 227 2.54 14.00 9.60
CA VAL A 227 2.71 15.46 9.69
C VAL A 227 4.12 15.76 10.18
N SER A 228 4.90 16.43 9.33
CA SER A 228 6.28 16.83 9.63
C SER A 228 6.34 17.62 10.94
N THR A 229 7.17 17.19 11.89
CA THR A 229 7.44 17.94 13.10
C THR A 229 8.11 19.29 12.78
N VAL A 230 7.78 20.34 13.54
CA VAL A 230 8.51 21.62 13.46
C VAL A 230 9.75 21.56 14.34
N LYS A 231 10.91 21.90 13.79
CA LYS A 231 12.12 22.16 14.59
C LYS A 231 11.98 23.51 15.30
N VAL A 232 12.20 23.52 16.61
CA VAL A 232 12.21 24.73 17.44
C VAL A 232 13.61 24.92 18.00
N ASP A 233 14.16 26.13 17.89
CA ASP A 233 15.48 26.45 18.46
C ASP A 233 15.39 26.84 19.94
N LYS A 234 16.55 27.06 20.57
CA LYS A 234 16.63 27.47 21.99
C LYS A 234 16.04 28.87 22.25
N ASN A 235 15.88 29.69 21.21
CA ASN A 235 15.34 31.04 21.29
C ASN A 235 13.82 31.06 21.06
N GLY A 236 13.19 29.89 20.85
CA GLY A 236 11.75 29.76 20.58
C GLY A 236 11.36 30.04 19.13
N GLN A 237 12.32 30.20 18.22
CA GLN A 237 12.04 30.32 16.80
C GLN A 237 11.45 29.00 16.30
N GLY A 238 10.22 29.07 15.79
CA GLY A 238 9.44 27.89 15.37
C GLY A 238 8.19 27.65 16.20
N LEU A 239 8.06 28.23 17.41
CA LEU A 239 6.88 28.04 18.26
C LEU A 239 5.57 28.51 17.60
N LEU A 240 5.60 29.61 16.83
CA LEU A 240 4.43 30.07 16.09
C LEU A 240 4.00 29.08 15.01
N LYS A 241 4.96 28.40 14.37
CA LYS A 241 4.69 27.34 13.39
C LYS A 241 4.14 26.09 14.08
N VAL A 242 4.64 25.76 15.28
CA VAL A 242 4.06 24.69 16.12
C VAL A 242 2.61 24.99 16.44
N TRP A 243 2.32 26.23 16.88
CA TRP A 243 0.94 26.63 17.20
C TRP A 243 0.01 26.49 15.99
N LYS A 244 0.44 26.96 14.81
CA LYS A 244 -0.29 26.73 13.56
C LYS A 244 -0.51 25.23 13.28
N GLN A 245 0.50 24.39 13.46
CA GLN A 245 0.37 22.95 13.25
C GLN A 245 -0.58 22.27 14.25
N GLN A 246 -0.64 22.75 15.49
CA GLN A 246 -1.61 22.27 16.49
C GLN A 246 -3.04 22.57 16.04
N LEU A 247 -3.30 23.77 15.52
CA LEU A 247 -4.61 24.11 14.93
C LEU A 247 -4.95 23.27 13.70
N LEU A 248 -3.95 22.89 12.89
CA LEU A 248 -4.16 22.03 11.72
C LEU A 248 -4.52 20.57 12.07
N GLN A 249 -4.37 20.15 13.33
CA GLN A 249 -4.80 18.82 13.76
C GLN A 249 -6.33 18.70 13.87
N PHE A 250 -7.05 19.82 13.93
CA PHE A 250 -8.50 19.80 13.95
C PHE A 250 -9.06 19.48 12.56
N LYS A 251 -10.03 18.58 12.51
CA LYS A 251 -10.74 18.25 11.27
C LYS A 251 -11.34 19.51 10.65
N ASN A 252 -11.14 19.67 9.34
CA ASN A 252 -11.64 20.77 8.51
C ASN A 252 -11.03 22.16 8.78
N ILE A 253 -9.92 22.26 9.52
CA ILE A 253 -9.14 23.49 9.60
C ILE A 253 -8.12 23.53 8.46
N SER A 254 -8.29 24.49 7.54
CA SER A 254 -7.34 24.74 6.46
C SER A 254 -6.19 25.65 6.91
N PRO A 255 -5.04 25.67 6.21
CA PRO A 255 -3.93 26.59 6.50
C PRO A 255 -4.35 28.06 6.66
N ASP A 256 -5.24 28.57 5.82
CA ASP A 256 -5.70 29.97 5.92
C ASP A 256 -6.53 30.24 7.18
N ILE A 257 -7.31 29.25 7.65
CA ILE A 257 -8.09 29.37 8.89
C ILE A 257 -7.12 29.39 10.07
N ALA A 258 -6.15 28.47 10.08
CA ALA A 258 -5.13 28.42 11.11
C ALA A 258 -4.33 29.73 11.15
N ASP A 259 -3.94 30.28 10.00
CA ASP A 259 -3.25 31.57 9.93
C ASP A 259 -4.10 32.72 10.47
N ALA A 260 -5.39 32.80 10.12
CA ALA A 260 -6.28 33.83 10.63
C ALA A 260 -6.45 33.75 12.17
N ILE A 261 -6.53 32.53 12.72
CA ILE A 261 -6.60 32.32 14.18
C ILE A 261 -5.26 32.67 14.84
N VAL A 262 -4.13 32.24 14.27
CA VAL A 262 -2.79 32.58 14.78
C VAL A 262 -2.54 34.08 14.75
N GLN A 263 -3.04 34.77 13.73
CA GLN A 263 -2.94 36.23 13.63
C GLN A 263 -3.77 36.94 14.71
N ALA A 264 -4.97 36.43 15.02
CA ALA A 264 -5.80 36.96 16.10
C ALA A 264 -5.25 36.59 17.50
N TYR A 265 -4.71 35.39 17.64
CA TYR A 265 -4.20 34.82 18.89
C TYR A 265 -2.83 34.14 18.66
N PRO A 266 -1.72 34.90 18.77
CA PRO A 266 -0.38 34.40 18.44
C PRO A 266 0.22 33.46 19.49
N SER A 267 -0.57 33.00 20.46
CA SER A 267 -0.20 31.91 21.36
C SER A 267 -1.43 31.15 21.85
N PRO A 268 -1.29 29.86 22.20
CA PRO A 268 -2.38 29.08 22.82
C PRO A 268 -2.88 29.71 24.13
N HIS A 269 -1.98 30.34 24.89
CA HIS A 269 -2.31 30.99 26.17
C HIS A 269 -3.26 32.17 25.97
N LEU A 270 -2.97 33.05 25.00
CA LEU A 270 -3.85 34.19 24.68
C LEU A 270 -5.24 33.74 24.24
N LEU A 271 -5.32 32.65 23.47
CA LEU A 271 -6.60 32.06 23.07
C LEU A 271 -7.40 31.55 24.28
N MET A 272 -6.74 30.81 25.18
CA MET A 272 -7.33 30.31 26.43
C MET A 272 -7.84 31.46 27.31
N GLU A 273 -7.01 32.49 27.54
CA GLU A 273 -7.40 33.66 28.34
C GLU A 273 -8.61 34.39 27.76
N ALA A 274 -8.67 34.53 26.43
CA ALA A 274 -9.81 35.14 25.76
C ALA A 274 -11.10 34.32 25.94
N HIS A 275 -11.04 32.99 25.87
CA HIS A 275 -12.19 32.14 26.20
C HIS A 275 -12.60 32.26 27.67
N ILE A 276 -11.65 32.32 28.62
CA ILE A 276 -11.97 32.50 30.05
C ILE A 276 -12.62 33.88 30.28
N ALA A 277 -12.11 34.93 29.65
CA ALA A 277 -12.67 36.28 29.76
C ALA A 277 -14.09 36.38 29.18
N ALA A 278 -14.34 35.74 28.03
CA ALA A 278 -15.67 35.66 27.43
C ALA A 278 -16.68 34.98 28.37
N TYR A 279 -16.29 33.86 28.99
CA TYR A 279 -17.12 33.16 29.97
C TYR A 279 -17.45 34.03 31.19
N ARG A 280 -16.44 34.69 31.78
CA ARG A 280 -16.63 35.55 32.97
C ARG A 280 -17.53 36.76 32.70
N LYS A 281 -17.49 37.32 31.50
CA LYS A 281 -18.26 38.52 31.16
C LYS A 281 -19.74 38.24 30.96
N CYS A 282 -20.07 37.09 30.38
CA CYS A 282 -21.44 36.76 29.97
C CYS A 282 -22.11 35.69 30.84
N ASN A 283 -21.33 35.01 31.71
CA ASN A 283 -21.79 33.88 32.53
C ASN A 283 -22.50 32.79 31.70
N ASP A 284 -22.21 32.72 30.40
CA ASP A 284 -22.88 31.88 29.40
C ASP A 284 -21.81 31.20 28.54
N SER A 285 -21.95 29.87 28.41
CA SER A 285 -21.08 29.03 27.57
C SER A 285 -21.21 29.40 26.08
N ASN A 286 -22.36 29.96 25.68
CA ASN A 286 -22.66 30.26 24.28
C ASN A 286 -21.77 31.39 23.72
N GLU A 287 -21.44 32.41 24.51
CA GLU A 287 -20.56 33.50 24.06
C GLU A 287 -19.09 33.07 24.01
N GLN A 288 -18.70 32.10 24.85
CA GLN A 288 -17.38 31.50 24.83
C GLN A 288 -17.13 30.72 23.52
N GLU A 289 -18.14 30.01 23.05
CA GLU A 289 -18.10 29.24 21.80
C GLU A 289 -18.10 30.12 20.55
N LYS A 290 -18.55 31.38 20.61
CA LYS A 290 -18.62 32.30 19.46
C LYS A 290 -17.34 33.12 19.24
N LEU A 291 -16.37 33.04 20.15
CA LEU A 291 -15.17 33.89 20.15
C LEU A 291 -14.45 33.95 18.80
N LEU A 292 -14.30 32.80 18.12
CA LEU A 292 -13.58 32.68 16.86
C LEU A 292 -14.49 32.75 15.63
N GLU A 293 -15.81 32.64 15.80
CA GLU A 293 -16.79 32.47 14.72
C GLU A 293 -16.63 33.54 13.64
N ASN A 294 -16.43 34.80 14.05
CA ASN A 294 -16.43 35.96 13.17
C ASN A 294 -15.05 36.39 12.67
N ILE A 295 -13.98 35.64 12.99
CA ILE A 295 -12.66 35.90 12.45
C ILE A 295 -12.69 35.77 10.93
N VAL A 296 -12.23 36.82 10.24
CA VAL A 296 -12.20 36.89 8.78
C VAL A 296 -10.97 36.16 8.25
N VAL A 297 -11.21 35.16 7.42
CA VAL A 297 -10.23 34.36 6.71
C VAL A 297 -10.14 34.86 5.28
N ARG A 298 -8.98 35.37 4.88
CA ARG A 298 -8.71 35.85 3.53
C ARG A 298 -7.98 34.77 2.74
N ARG A 299 -8.43 34.52 1.51
CA ARG A 299 -7.85 33.55 0.59
C ARG A 299 -7.48 34.21 -0.73
N GLY A 300 -6.28 33.92 -1.22
CA GLY A 300 -5.75 34.50 -2.46
C GLY A 300 -5.19 35.91 -2.27
N ALA A 301 -4.83 36.55 -3.38
CA ALA A 301 -4.31 37.92 -3.42
C ALA A 301 -4.91 38.68 -4.62
N GLY A 302 -5.16 39.98 -4.43
CA GLY A 302 -5.65 40.86 -5.50
C GLY A 302 -7.09 40.58 -5.91
N VAL A 303 -7.39 40.59 -7.21
CA VAL A 303 -8.75 40.49 -7.77
C VAL A 303 -9.42 39.12 -7.49
N LEU A 304 -8.64 38.11 -7.08
CA LEU A 304 -9.11 36.79 -6.69
C LEU A 304 -9.24 36.61 -5.16
N GLU A 305 -9.12 37.70 -4.39
CA GLU A 305 -9.29 37.67 -2.93
C GLU A 305 -10.73 37.30 -2.57
N THR A 306 -10.89 36.17 -1.87
CA THR A 306 -12.17 35.74 -1.31
C THR A 306 -12.08 35.76 0.20
N SER A 307 -13.11 36.30 0.85
CA SER A 307 -13.20 36.33 2.31
C SER A 307 -14.28 35.36 2.80
N ARG A 308 -13.95 34.58 3.81
CA ARG A 308 -14.93 33.78 4.57
C ARG A 308 -14.70 33.97 6.06
N ARG A 309 -15.61 33.46 6.90
CA ARG A 309 -15.42 33.43 8.35
C ARG A 309 -15.01 32.02 8.80
N VAL A 310 -14.41 31.92 9.99
CA VAL A 310 -14.09 30.63 10.62
C VAL A 310 -15.35 29.81 10.86
N GLY A 311 -16.44 30.45 11.30
CA GLY A 311 -17.76 29.84 11.46
C GLY A 311 -17.97 29.19 12.84
N LYS A 312 -19.25 29.12 13.23
CA LYS A 312 -19.70 28.68 14.56
C LYS A 312 -19.16 27.31 14.99
N GLU A 313 -19.15 26.36 14.07
CA GLU A 313 -18.83 24.97 14.38
C GLU A 313 -17.35 24.82 14.74
N MET A 314 -16.46 25.48 13.99
CA MET A 314 -15.02 25.46 14.28
C MET A 314 -14.71 26.20 15.58
N SER A 315 -15.36 27.34 15.80
CA SER A 315 -15.20 28.13 17.02
C SER A 315 -15.59 27.34 18.27
N ARG A 316 -16.74 26.64 18.23
CA ARG A 316 -17.16 25.72 19.30
C ARG A 316 -16.15 24.61 19.55
N ARG A 317 -15.69 23.91 18.50
CA ARG A 317 -14.76 22.77 18.64
C ARG A 317 -13.45 23.16 19.31
N ILE A 318 -12.88 24.30 18.90
CA ILE A 318 -11.64 24.82 19.49
C ILE A 318 -11.90 25.23 20.95
N CYS A 319 -13.02 25.89 21.23
CA CYS A 319 -13.42 26.22 22.60
C CYS A 319 -13.48 24.94 23.46
N THR A 320 -14.26 23.94 23.05
CA THR A 320 -14.39 22.67 23.78
C THR A 320 -13.04 22.01 24.03
N PHE A 321 -12.16 21.96 23.03
CA PHE A 321 -10.81 21.39 23.19
C PHE A 321 -9.97 22.14 24.21
N VAL A 322 -10.02 23.48 24.18
CA VAL A 322 -9.18 24.33 25.02
C VAL A 322 -9.72 24.37 26.46
N THR A 323 -11.03 24.26 26.67
CA THR A 323 -11.64 24.47 27.99
C THR A 323 -12.07 23.20 28.71
N SER A 324 -12.24 22.09 28.00
CA SER A 324 -12.67 20.83 28.61
C SER A 324 -11.60 20.23 29.51
N SER A 325 -12.01 19.70 30.65
CA SER A 325 -11.17 18.89 31.55
C SER A 325 -11.36 17.39 31.34
N ASN A 326 -12.24 16.98 30.42
CA ASN A 326 -12.55 15.58 30.17
C ASN A 326 -11.78 15.05 28.95
N ALA A 327 -10.80 14.19 29.18
CA ALA A 327 -9.98 13.58 28.13
C ALA A 327 -10.78 12.69 27.15
N ASN A 328 -11.97 12.24 27.52
CA ASN A 328 -12.84 11.39 26.70
C ASN A 328 -13.96 12.18 25.98
N GLU A 329 -13.96 13.51 26.08
CA GLU A 329 -14.98 14.31 25.42
C GLU A 329 -14.82 14.27 23.89
N VAL A 330 -15.91 13.89 23.22
CA VAL A 330 -15.93 13.80 21.75
C VAL A 330 -16.23 15.18 21.17
N ILE A 331 -15.20 15.77 20.57
CA ILE A 331 -15.32 16.99 19.76
C ILE A 331 -15.89 16.60 18.40
N LYS A 332 -17.22 16.75 18.25
CA LYS A 332 -17.96 16.40 17.03
C LYS A 332 -17.70 17.36 15.90
#